data_AF-A0A2W4J6J8-F1
#
_entry.id   AF-A0A2W4J6J8-F1
#
_cell.length_a   1.000
_cell.length_b   1.000
_cell.length_c   1.000
_cell.angle_alpha   90.00
_cell.angle_beta   90.00
_cell.angle_gamma   90.00
#
_symmetry.space_group_name_H-M   'P 1'
#
loop_
_entity.id
_entity.type
_entity.pdbx_description
1 polymer ?
#
loop_
_entity_poly.entity_id
_entity_poly.type
_entity_poly.pdbx_seq_one_letter_code
_entity_poly.pdbx_strand_id
1 'polypeptide(L)'
;IGSDGKEVYLRDIWPSNAEIQDVISSAIGATGFSTAYSDVFAGDERWQSLPTPTGDTFEWDAESTYVRKPPYFDGMEREPKPVRDIVGARVLAKLGDSVTTDHISPAGAIKPDSPAGRYLAERGVPRHEFNSYGSRRGNHEVMIRGTFANIRLRNQLVPGVEGGYTINFLTGEQTTIYDAAMAYQEAGVPLVVLAGTEYGSGSSRDWAAKGTALLGVKAVIAESFERIHRSNLIGMGVLPLQFPKGQNADSLGLTGTETFSITGIEELNQGRTPRTVRVSTDTGVEFDAIVRIDTPGEADYYRHGGILQYVLRKMLNS
;
A
#
# COMPACT_ATOMS: atom_id res chain seq x y z
N ILE A 1 -46.42 -17.93 1.18
CA ILE A 1 -47.90 -17.87 1.11
C ILE A 1 -48.33 -16.48 1.55
N GLY A 2 -49.12 -15.77 0.75
CA GLY A 2 -49.62 -14.43 1.01
C GLY A 2 -50.72 -14.42 2.08
N SER A 3 -51.13 -13.22 2.49
CA SER A 3 -52.19 -13.02 3.50
C SER A 3 -53.55 -13.59 3.08
N ASP A 4 -53.74 -13.89 1.80
CA ASP A 4 -54.92 -14.53 1.22
C ASP A 4 -54.79 -16.06 1.07
N GLY A 5 -53.71 -16.66 1.60
CA GLY A 5 -53.49 -18.10 1.54
C GLY A 5 -52.94 -18.62 0.21
N LYS A 6 -52.60 -17.74 -0.75
CA LYS A 6 -52.00 -18.15 -2.04
C LYS A 6 -50.48 -18.20 -2.00
N GLU A 7 -49.88 -19.03 -2.84
CA GLU A 7 -48.43 -19.02 -3.02
C GLU A 7 -48.00 -17.71 -3.70
N VAL A 8 -46.94 -17.09 -3.19
CA VAL A 8 -46.35 -15.85 -3.72
C VAL A 8 -44.98 -16.20 -4.27
N TYR A 9 -44.76 -15.87 -5.52
CA TYR A 9 -43.55 -16.12 -6.30
C TYR A 9 -42.83 -14.80 -6.59
N LEU A 10 -41.53 -14.87 -6.94
CA LEU A 10 -40.74 -13.68 -7.29
C LEU A 10 -41.42 -12.82 -8.38
N ARG A 11 -42.04 -13.47 -9.38
CA ARG A 11 -42.78 -12.79 -10.46
C ARG A 11 -43.99 -11.98 -9.97
N ASP A 12 -44.54 -12.31 -8.80
CA ASP A 12 -45.73 -11.64 -8.26
C ASP A 12 -45.37 -10.34 -7.51
N ILE A 13 -44.07 -10.13 -7.22
CA ILE A 13 -43.56 -8.97 -6.49
C ILE A 13 -42.46 -8.20 -7.24
N TRP A 14 -42.00 -8.73 -8.38
CA TRP A 14 -40.99 -8.07 -9.19
C TRP A 14 -41.63 -6.96 -10.02
N PRO A 15 -41.28 -5.68 -9.80
CA PRO A 15 -41.90 -4.59 -10.53
C PRO A 15 -41.55 -4.68 -12.02
N SER A 16 -42.53 -4.41 -12.86
CA SER A 16 -42.32 -4.27 -14.29
C SER A 16 -41.51 -3.01 -14.60
N ASN A 17 -40.89 -2.98 -15.78
CA ASN A 17 -40.17 -1.78 -16.24
C ASN A 17 -41.08 -0.54 -16.29
N ALA A 18 -42.38 -0.71 -16.59
CA ALA A 18 -43.34 0.39 -16.62
C ALA A 18 -43.57 0.98 -15.21
N GLU A 19 -43.83 0.12 -14.22
CA GLU A 19 -44.00 0.54 -12.83
C GLU A 19 -42.74 1.24 -12.28
N ILE A 20 -41.54 0.78 -12.65
CA ILE A 20 -40.28 1.45 -12.30
C ILE A 20 -40.19 2.86 -12.93
N GLN A 21 -40.52 2.99 -14.22
CA GLN A 21 -40.43 4.28 -14.93
C GLN A 21 -41.45 5.31 -14.41
N ASP A 22 -42.67 4.87 -14.08
CA ASP A 22 -43.70 5.72 -13.51
C ASP A 22 -43.28 6.27 -12.12
N VAL A 23 -42.67 5.43 -11.29
CA VAL A 23 -42.13 5.84 -9.99
C VAL A 23 -40.94 6.79 -10.15
N ILE A 24 -40.00 6.51 -11.06
CA ILE A 24 -38.86 7.40 -11.33
C ILE A 24 -39.35 8.78 -11.80
N SER A 25 -40.29 8.81 -12.74
CA SER A 25 -40.80 10.06 -13.32
C SER A 25 -41.58 10.90 -12.30
N SER A 26 -42.23 10.26 -11.34
CA SER A 26 -42.99 10.96 -10.29
C SER A 26 -42.15 11.35 -9.08
N ALA A 27 -41.07 10.63 -8.78
CA ALA A 27 -40.25 10.84 -7.58
C ALA A 27 -38.97 11.65 -7.83
N ILE A 28 -38.40 11.61 -9.04
CA ILE A 28 -37.12 12.25 -9.36
C ILE A 28 -37.36 13.47 -10.25
N GLY A 29 -37.21 14.67 -9.69
CA GLY A 29 -37.39 15.93 -10.39
C GLY A 29 -36.26 16.93 -10.11
N ALA A 30 -36.10 17.91 -11.02
CA ALA A 30 -35.06 18.94 -10.94
C ALA A 30 -35.05 19.72 -9.60
N THR A 31 -36.22 19.91 -9.00
CA THR A 31 -36.37 20.55 -7.67
C THR A 31 -35.70 19.74 -6.57
N GLY A 32 -35.78 18.40 -6.61
CA GLY A 32 -35.14 17.52 -5.64
C GLY A 32 -33.62 17.64 -5.67
N PHE A 33 -33.03 17.72 -6.87
CA PHE A 33 -31.61 18.01 -7.03
C PHE A 33 -31.27 19.41 -6.53
N SER A 34 -31.99 20.44 -6.98
CA SER A 34 -31.70 21.82 -6.59
C SER A 34 -31.76 22.02 -5.06
N THR A 35 -32.67 21.33 -4.39
CA THR A 35 -32.82 21.35 -2.93
C THR A 35 -31.71 20.57 -2.23
N ALA A 36 -31.39 19.35 -2.70
CA ALA A 36 -30.34 18.54 -2.08
C ALA A 36 -28.95 19.18 -2.20
N TYR A 37 -28.71 19.97 -3.25
CA TYR A 37 -27.42 20.63 -3.49
C TYR A 37 -27.35 22.07 -2.97
N SER A 38 -28.44 22.67 -2.47
CA SER A 38 -28.44 24.07 -2.04
C SER A 38 -27.41 24.35 -0.96
N ASP A 39 -27.22 23.39 -0.05
CA ASP A 39 -26.40 23.56 1.16
C ASP A 39 -25.40 22.42 1.36
N VAL A 40 -25.03 21.72 0.28
CA VAL A 40 -24.13 20.54 0.35
C VAL A 40 -22.77 20.84 1.00
N PHE A 41 -22.32 22.09 0.95
CA PHE A 41 -21.08 22.55 1.58
C PHE A 41 -21.28 23.20 2.95
N ALA A 42 -22.51 23.53 3.33
CA ALA A 42 -22.79 24.17 4.62
C ALA A 42 -22.52 23.20 5.78
N GLY A 43 -22.81 21.91 5.60
CA GLY A 43 -22.74 20.91 6.66
C GLY A 43 -23.79 21.15 7.76
N ASP A 44 -23.83 20.27 8.75
CA ASP A 44 -24.69 20.44 9.93
C ASP A 44 -24.01 21.33 11.00
N GLU A 45 -24.73 21.59 12.09
CA GLU A 45 -24.21 22.38 13.22
C GLU A 45 -22.92 21.78 13.80
N ARG A 46 -22.78 20.45 13.77
CA ARG A 46 -21.56 19.76 14.24
C ARG A 46 -20.38 20.06 13.34
N TRP A 47 -20.56 20.07 12.03
CA TRP A 47 -19.52 20.44 11.06
C TRP A 47 -19.10 21.90 11.23
N GLN A 48 -20.07 22.81 11.31
CA GLN A 48 -19.81 24.25 11.40
C GLN A 48 -19.18 24.68 12.73
N SER A 49 -19.44 23.95 13.81
CA SER A 49 -18.89 24.24 15.14
C SER A 49 -17.47 23.70 15.36
N LEU A 50 -16.89 22.97 14.39
CA LEU A 50 -15.51 22.49 14.51
C LEU A 50 -14.53 23.67 14.52
N PRO A 51 -13.68 23.80 15.54
CA PRO A 51 -12.67 24.84 15.57
C PRO A 51 -11.71 24.63 14.40
N THR A 52 -11.55 25.66 13.57
CA THR A 52 -10.65 25.62 12.42
C THR A 52 -9.42 26.47 12.75
N PRO A 53 -8.22 25.86 12.86
CA PRO A 53 -6.99 26.62 13.09
C PRO A 53 -6.78 27.67 11.99
N THR A 54 -6.21 28.81 12.37
CA THR A 54 -5.84 29.87 11.42
C THR A 54 -4.33 29.80 11.16
N GLY A 55 -3.91 29.70 9.91
CA GLY A 55 -2.51 29.62 9.52
C GLY A 55 -2.24 28.75 8.29
N ASP A 56 -1.07 28.91 7.69
CA ASP A 56 -0.68 28.22 6.46
C ASP A 56 -0.05 26.84 6.71
N THR A 57 0.36 26.57 7.96
CA THR A 57 1.02 25.32 8.35
C THR A 57 0.22 24.56 9.40
N PHE A 58 0.11 23.24 9.24
CA PHE A 58 -0.55 22.37 10.20
C PHE A 58 0.26 22.24 11.50
N GLU A 59 -0.38 22.54 12.64
CA GLU A 59 0.18 22.34 13.97
C GLU A 59 0.08 20.87 14.37
N TRP A 60 1.21 20.17 14.42
CA TRP A 60 1.24 18.75 14.73
C TRP A 60 1.15 18.52 16.24
N ASP A 61 0.11 17.81 16.67
CA ASP A 61 -0.01 17.30 18.03
C ASP A 61 0.79 16.00 18.20
N ALA A 62 1.75 16.00 19.13
CA ALA A 62 2.61 14.86 19.44
C ALA A 62 1.86 13.72 20.15
N GLU A 63 0.70 13.98 20.75
CA GLU A 63 -0.12 12.97 21.42
C GLU A 63 -1.22 12.41 20.50
N SER A 64 -1.44 13.04 19.34
CA SER A 64 -2.47 12.60 18.40
C SER A 64 -2.23 11.17 17.91
N THR A 65 -3.22 10.30 18.15
CA THR A 65 -3.21 8.93 17.62
C THR A 65 -3.89 8.83 16.25
N TYR A 66 -4.37 9.94 15.69
CA TYR A 66 -5.08 10.00 14.40
C TYR A 66 -4.29 10.68 13.28
N VAL A 67 -3.58 11.77 13.59
CA VAL A 67 -2.85 12.58 12.61
C VAL A 67 -1.42 12.80 13.09
N ARG A 68 -0.44 12.27 12.37
CA ARG A 68 0.98 12.30 12.74
C ARG A 68 1.85 12.71 11.57
N LYS A 69 2.83 13.60 11.81
CA LYS A 69 3.75 14.10 10.79
C LYS A 69 4.54 12.94 10.17
N PRO A 70 4.32 12.58 8.90
CA PRO A 70 5.00 11.44 8.29
C PRO A 70 6.46 11.78 7.95
N PRO A 71 7.36 10.78 7.96
CA PRO A 71 8.80 10.99 7.77
C PRO A 71 9.22 11.10 6.28
N TYR A 72 8.28 11.39 5.36
CA TYR A 72 8.55 11.34 3.92
C TYR A 72 9.65 12.30 3.44
N PHE A 73 9.87 13.38 4.19
CA PHE A 73 10.81 14.45 3.84
C PHE A 73 11.99 14.54 4.83
N ASP A 74 12.08 13.62 5.78
CA ASP A 74 13.14 13.65 6.80
C ASP A 74 14.49 13.38 6.13
N GLY A 75 15.46 14.28 6.37
CA GLY A 75 16.78 14.21 5.73
C GLY A 75 16.78 14.43 4.22
N MET A 76 15.69 14.96 3.65
CA MET A 76 15.60 15.25 2.22
C MET A 76 16.51 16.42 1.83
N GLU A 77 17.47 16.16 0.94
CA GLU A 77 18.33 17.18 0.36
C GLU A 77 17.67 17.89 -0.83
N ARG A 78 18.13 19.12 -1.11
CA ARG A 78 17.63 19.96 -2.21
C ARG A 78 17.78 19.26 -3.57
N GLU A 79 18.94 18.66 -3.80
CA GLU A 79 19.18 17.83 -4.98
C GLU A 79 18.88 16.34 -4.69
N PRO A 80 18.41 15.57 -5.68
CA PRO A 80 18.19 14.15 -5.52
C PRO A 80 19.52 13.40 -5.35
N LYS A 81 19.53 12.42 -4.45
CA LYS A 81 20.63 11.44 -4.36
C LYS A 81 20.63 10.59 -5.64
N PRO A 82 21.80 10.20 -6.16
CA PRO A 82 21.87 9.31 -7.31
C PRO A 82 21.20 7.97 -6.99
N VAL A 83 20.51 7.41 -7.98
CA VAL A 83 20.01 6.04 -7.92
C VAL A 83 21.18 5.10 -7.73
N ARG A 84 21.04 4.12 -6.84
CA ARG A 84 22.05 3.10 -6.55
C ARG A 84 21.49 1.71 -6.81
N ASP A 85 22.37 0.81 -7.22
CA ASP A 85 22.07 -0.62 -7.25
C ASP A 85 21.73 -1.12 -5.83
N ILE A 86 20.92 -2.18 -5.75
CA ILE A 86 20.48 -2.78 -4.49
C ILE A 86 21.32 -4.02 -4.28
N VAL A 87 22.08 -4.12 -3.19
CA VAL A 87 23.01 -5.23 -2.95
C VAL A 87 22.73 -5.84 -1.57
N GLY A 88 22.74 -7.17 -1.49
CA GLY A 88 22.59 -7.90 -0.22
C GLY A 88 21.19 -7.79 0.39
N ALA A 89 20.15 -7.61 -0.43
CA ALA A 89 18.79 -7.47 0.07
C ALA A 89 18.20 -8.80 0.54
N ARG A 90 17.38 -8.75 1.60
CA ARG A 90 16.64 -9.91 2.13
C ARG A 90 15.18 -9.87 1.70
N VAL A 91 14.57 -11.05 1.53
CA VAL A 91 13.14 -11.14 1.22
C VAL A 91 12.33 -10.92 2.50
N LEU A 92 11.52 -9.86 2.52
CA LEU A 92 10.61 -9.59 3.64
C LEU A 92 9.36 -10.48 3.57
N ALA A 93 8.86 -10.72 2.36
CA ALA A 93 7.72 -11.59 2.10
C ALA A 93 7.85 -12.26 0.73
N LYS A 94 7.54 -13.56 0.68
CA LYS A 94 7.34 -14.33 -0.55
C LYS A 94 5.86 -14.66 -0.67
N LEU A 95 5.18 -14.05 -1.63
CA LEU A 95 3.73 -14.08 -1.75
C LEU A 95 3.30 -14.79 -3.03
N GLY A 96 2.09 -15.33 -3.03
CA GLY A 96 1.49 -15.98 -4.20
C GLY A 96 0.81 -14.99 -5.15
N ASP A 97 -0.18 -15.51 -5.89
CA ASP A 97 -0.98 -14.76 -6.86
C ASP A 97 -2.05 -13.86 -6.21
N SER A 98 -2.50 -12.87 -6.99
CA SER A 98 -3.64 -11.99 -6.72
C SER A 98 -3.63 -11.37 -5.32
N VAL A 99 -2.44 -10.98 -4.84
CA VAL A 99 -2.27 -10.24 -3.59
C VAL A 99 -2.90 -8.86 -3.74
N THR A 100 -4.11 -8.72 -3.20
CA THR A 100 -4.81 -7.43 -3.22
C THR A 100 -4.16 -6.34 -2.36
N THR A 101 -4.48 -5.08 -2.63
CA THR A 101 -4.11 -3.95 -1.77
C THR A 101 -4.70 -4.03 -0.35
N ASP A 102 -5.75 -4.81 -0.12
CA ASP A 102 -6.28 -5.07 1.23
C ASP A 102 -5.38 -6.05 2.01
N HIS A 103 -4.71 -6.97 1.33
CA HIS A 103 -3.68 -7.80 1.94
C HIS A 103 -2.45 -6.96 2.34
N ILE A 104 -2.03 -6.03 1.48
CA ILE A 104 -0.87 -5.16 1.69
C ILE A 104 -1.17 -4.06 2.72
N SER A 105 -2.36 -3.45 2.68
CA SER A 105 -2.77 -2.36 3.57
C SER A 105 -4.23 -2.57 3.99
N PRO A 106 -4.51 -3.41 5.00
CA PRO A 106 -5.87 -3.65 5.48
C PRO A 106 -6.51 -2.35 5.98
N ALA A 107 -7.84 -2.24 5.83
CA ALA A 107 -8.61 -1.10 6.30
C ALA A 107 -9.53 -1.44 7.50
N GLY A 108 -9.65 -2.72 7.84
CA GLY A 108 -10.56 -3.23 8.88
C GLY A 108 -10.07 -3.02 10.31
N ALA A 109 -10.62 -3.81 11.22
CA ALA A 109 -10.34 -3.70 12.66
C ALA A 109 -8.86 -3.99 13.00
N ILE A 110 -8.35 -3.28 14.00
CA ILE A 110 -6.98 -3.47 14.54
C ILE A 110 -7.04 -4.51 15.66
N LYS A 111 -6.26 -5.59 15.54
CA LYS A 111 -6.21 -6.62 16.59
C LYS A 111 -5.38 -6.15 17.79
N PRO A 112 -5.79 -6.45 19.04
CA PRO A 112 -5.06 -6.05 20.26
C PRO A 112 -3.61 -6.50 20.31
N ASP A 113 -3.34 -7.71 19.87
CA ASP A 113 -2.02 -8.36 19.86
C ASP A 113 -1.16 -8.00 18.65
N SER A 114 -1.70 -7.24 17.68
CA SER A 114 -0.93 -6.77 16.53
C SER A 114 0.06 -5.67 16.93
N PRO A 115 1.12 -5.41 16.13
CA PRO A 115 2.03 -4.29 16.38
C PRO A 115 1.31 -2.95 16.53
N ALA A 116 0.32 -2.67 15.67
CA ALA A 116 -0.48 -1.45 15.75
C ALA A 116 -1.35 -1.39 17.02
N GLY A 117 -1.89 -2.52 17.45
CA GLY A 117 -2.66 -2.62 18.69
C GLY A 117 -1.79 -2.35 19.93
N ARG A 118 -0.59 -2.94 19.99
CA ARG A 118 0.39 -2.66 21.06
C ARG A 118 0.77 -1.18 21.10
N TYR A 119 1.09 -0.59 19.95
CA TYR A 119 1.41 0.84 19.84
C TYR A 119 0.30 1.77 20.36
N LEU A 120 -0.97 1.45 20.05
CA LEU A 120 -2.13 2.22 20.52
C LEU A 120 -2.33 2.05 22.04
N ALA A 121 -2.19 0.83 22.55
CA ALA A 121 -2.30 0.55 23.99
C ALA A 121 -1.19 1.26 24.80
N GLU A 122 0.05 1.27 24.31
CA GLU A 122 1.17 1.99 24.91
C GLU A 122 0.93 3.50 24.99
N ARG A 123 0.05 4.04 24.12
CA ARG A 123 -0.40 5.45 24.12
C ARG A 123 -1.71 5.68 24.87
N GLY A 124 -2.13 4.72 25.68
CA GLY A 124 -3.30 4.83 26.53
C GLY A 124 -4.64 4.77 25.78
N VAL A 125 -4.66 4.39 24.49
CA VAL A 125 -5.91 4.22 23.75
C VAL A 125 -6.58 2.93 24.22
N PRO A 126 -7.83 2.96 24.70
CA PRO A 126 -8.53 1.75 25.11
C PRO A 126 -8.93 0.91 23.89
N ARG A 127 -9.00 -0.42 24.05
CA ARG A 127 -9.26 -1.38 22.95
C ARG A 127 -10.48 -1.05 22.09
N HIS A 128 -11.57 -0.57 22.70
CA HIS A 128 -12.81 -0.26 21.98
C HIS A 128 -12.69 1.02 21.13
N GLU A 129 -11.67 1.84 21.36
CA GLU A 129 -11.34 3.06 20.60
C GLU A 129 -10.22 2.85 19.58
N PHE A 130 -9.69 1.63 19.44
CA PHE A 130 -8.70 1.34 18.39
C PHE A 130 -9.21 1.71 17.00
N ASN A 131 -10.53 1.57 16.79
CA ASN A 131 -11.20 1.86 15.55
C ASN A 131 -10.63 0.96 14.43
N SER A 132 -10.61 1.44 13.19
CA SER A 132 -10.12 0.68 12.03
C SER A 132 -8.81 1.25 11.49
N TYR A 133 -8.02 0.44 10.77
CA TYR A 133 -6.86 0.95 10.03
C TYR A 133 -7.28 2.07 9.06
N GLY A 134 -8.46 1.97 8.44
CA GLY A 134 -9.02 3.02 7.58
C GLY A 134 -9.16 4.38 8.28
N SER A 135 -9.59 4.37 9.54
CA SER A 135 -9.71 5.58 10.36
C SER A 135 -8.37 6.16 10.81
N ARG A 136 -7.30 5.36 10.80
CA ARG A 136 -5.96 5.73 11.28
C ARG A 136 -5.01 6.12 10.15
N ARG A 137 -5.50 6.33 8.92
CA ARG A 137 -4.68 6.65 7.73
C ARG A 137 -3.86 7.94 7.84
N GLY A 138 -4.24 8.86 8.72
CA GLY A 138 -3.45 10.07 9.04
C GLY A 138 -2.26 9.80 9.97
N ASN A 139 -2.18 8.60 10.56
CA ASN A 139 -1.14 8.21 11.49
C ASN A 139 -0.22 7.15 10.87
N HIS A 140 0.94 7.58 10.38
CA HIS A 140 1.91 6.68 9.76
C HIS A 140 2.41 5.57 10.70
N GLU A 141 2.52 5.82 12.01
CA GLU A 141 2.98 4.82 12.97
C GLU A 141 2.05 3.60 13.02
N VAL A 142 0.74 3.84 12.96
CA VAL A 142 -0.27 2.77 12.92
C VAL A 142 -0.27 2.08 11.56
N MET A 143 -0.18 2.86 10.48
CA MET A 143 -0.31 2.32 9.13
C MET A 143 0.91 1.50 8.69
N ILE A 144 2.13 1.89 9.09
CA ILE A 144 3.34 1.08 8.85
C ILE A 144 3.21 -0.27 9.58
N ARG A 145 2.79 -0.24 10.85
CA ARG A 145 2.52 -1.44 11.66
C ARG A 145 1.39 -2.31 11.11
N GLY A 146 0.46 -1.70 10.38
CA GLY A 146 -0.63 -2.38 9.68
C GLY A 146 -0.26 -2.91 8.30
N THR A 147 0.91 -2.55 7.76
CA THR A 147 1.31 -2.96 6.41
C THR A 147 1.64 -4.46 6.42
N PHE A 148 1.03 -5.19 5.48
CA PHE A 148 0.99 -6.64 5.42
C PHE A 148 0.39 -7.32 6.66
N ALA A 149 -0.32 -6.60 7.53
CA ALA A 149 -0.91 -7.16 8.75
C ALA A 149 -2.29 -7.83 8.53
N ASN A 150 -2.70 -8.02 7.28
CA ASN A 150 -3.98 -8.66 6.98
C ASN A 150 -3.99 -10.10 7.51
N ILE A 151 -5.04 -10.46 8.23
CA ILE A 151 -5.18 -11.77 8.88
C ILE A 151 -5.25 -12.95 7.91
N ARG A 152 -5.50 -12.69 6.63
CA ARG A 152 -5.58 -13.68 5.54
C ARG A 152 -4.35 -13.66 4.64
N LEU A 153 -3.35 -12.82 4.92
CA LEU A 153 -2.11 -12.82 4.16
C LEU A 153 -1.43 -14.19 4.33
N ARG A 154 -1.00 -14.79 3.22
CA ARG A 154 -0.28 -16.07 3.20
C ARG A 154 1.13 -15.81 2.70
N ASN A 155 2.08 -15.81 3.62
CA ASN A 155 3.49 -15.66 3.30
C ASN A 155 4.14 -17.05 3.22
N GLN A 156 4.71 -17.38 2.05
CA GLN A 156 5.32 -18.68 1.79
C GLN A 156 6.58 -18.93 2.62
N LEU A 157 7.15 -17.89 3.25
CA LEU A 157 8.25 -18.02 4.22
C LEU A 157 7.82 -18.69 5.54
N VAL A 158 6.52 -18.66 5.86
CA VAL A 158 5.93 -19.23 7.09
C VAL A 158 4.73 -20.12 6.73
N PRO A 159 4.97 -21.27 6.06
CA PRO A 159 3.90 -22.11 5.53
C PRO A 159 2.94 -22.58 6.63
N GLY A 160 1.64 -22.51 6.35
CA GLY A 160 0.58 -22.88 7.30
C GLY A 160 0.18 -21.76 8.28
N VAL A 161 0.86 -20.60 8.25
CA VAL A 161 0.52 -19.44 9.07
C VAL A 161 -0.18 -18.39 8.20
N GLU A 162 -1.37 -17.97 8.61
CA GLU A 162 -2.05 -16.80 8.04
C GLU A 162 -1.85 -15.57 8.92
N GLY A 163 -1.69 -14.40 8.30
CA GLY A 163 -1.47 -13.13 8.97
C GLY A 163 -0.21 -12.41 8.52
N GLY A 164 0.07 -11.28 9.14
CA GLY A 164 1.27 -10.48 8.87
C GLY A 164 2.54 -11.02 9.53
N TYR A 165 2.88 -12.27 9.22
CA TYR A 165 4.05 -12.97 9.77
C TYR A 165 5.09 -13.24 8.69
N THR A 166 6.35 -13.34 9.11
CA THR A 166 7.50 -13.69 8.26
C THR A 166 8.61 -14.29 9.11
N ILE A 167 9.71 -14.71 8.48
CA ILE A 167 10.96 -15.08 9.16
C ILE A 167 11.90 -13.89 9.17
N ASN A 168 12.42 -13.52 10.34
CA ASN A 168 13.55 -12.61 10.44
C ASN A 168 14.84 -13.43 10.30
N PHE A 169 15.51 -13.35 9.15
CA PHE A 169 16.74 -14.11 8.88
C PHE A 169 17.97 -13.59 9.64
N LEU A 170 17.87 -12.46 10.34
CA LEU A 170 18.91 -12.03 11.30
C LEU A 170 18.90 -12.89 12.57
N THR A 171 17.72 -13.34 13.01
CA THR A 171 17.56 -14.16 14.22
C THR A 171 17.20 -15.62 13.92
N GLY A 172 16.67 -15.91 12.72
CA GLY A 172 16.09 -17.19 12.34
C GLY A 172 14.67 -17.42 12.87
N GLU A 173 14.06 -16.43 13.51
CA GLU A 173 12.77 -16.59 14.20
C GLU A 173 11.59 -16.08 13.37
N GLN A 174 10.44 -16.74 13.54
CA GLN A 174 9.17 -16.22 13.05
C GLN A 174 8.74 -15.00 13.88
N THR A 175 8.42 -13.91 13.21
CA THR A 175 7.93 -12.68 13.84
C THR A 175 6.94 -11.94 12.93
N THR A 176 6.44 -10.78 13.36
CA THR A 176 5.58 -9.96 12.51
C THR A 176 6.39 -9.29 11.38
N ILE A 177 5.75 -9.02 10.24
CA ILE A 177 6.42 -8.32 9.12
C ILE A 177 6.96 -6.95 9.56
N TYR A 178 6.22 -6.24 10.41
CA TYR A 178 6.68 -4.97 10.97
C TYR A 178 7.95 -5.14 11.81
N ASP A 179 7.95 -6.06 12.78
CA ASP A 179 9.09 -6.25 13.68
C ASP A 179 10.34 -6.73 12.91
N ALA A 180 10.16 -7.63 11.93
CA ALA A 180 11.26 -8.03 11.04
C ALA A 180 11.81 -6.84 10.24
N ALA A 181 10.93 -6.04 9.63
CA ALA A 181 11.32 -4.87 8.84
C ALA A 181 12.12 -3.85 9.66
N MET A 182 11.72 -3.58 10.91
CA MET A 182 12.46 -2.68 11.80
C MET A 182 13.86 -3.22 12.13
N ALA A 183 13.98 -4.52 12.41
CA ALA A 183 15.28 -5.14 12.67
C ALA A 183 16.22 -5.06 11.46
N TYR A 184 15.71 -5.25 10.24
CA TYR A 184 16.51 -5.09 9.03
C TYR A 184 16.90 -3.62 8.76
N GLN A 185 16.03 -2.66 9.07
CA GLN A 185 16.35 -1.24 8.96
C GLN A 185 17.48 -0.85 9.93
N GLU A 186 17.42 -1.32 11.18
CA GLU A 186 18.49 -1.10 12.17
C GLU A 186 19.82 -1.73 11.73
N ALA A 187 19.77 -2.91 11.10
CA ALA A 187 20.93 -3.58 10.55
C ALA A 187 21.43 -3.00 9.20
N GLY A 188 20.73 -2.01 8.62
CA GLY A 188 21.07 -1.43 7.32
C GLY A 188 20.89 -2.39 6.14
N VAL A 189 20.06 -3.42 6.27
CA VAL A 189 19.84 -4.46 5.25
C VAL A 189 18.67 -4.04 4.35
N PRO A 190 18.86 -3.91 3.03
CA PRO A 190 17.76 -3.59 2.12
C PRO A 190 16.77 -4.76 2.02
N LEU A 191 15.51 -4.45 1.72
CA LEU A 191 14.45 -5.47 1.63
C LEU A 191 13.85 -5.55 0.23
N VAL A 192 13.43 -6.76 -0.14
CA VAL A 192 12.63 -7.02 -1.35
C VAL A 192 11.38 -7.84 -1.01
N VAL A 193 10.38 -7.78 -1.88
CA VAL A 193 9.20 -8.66 -1.85
C VAL A 193 9.19 -9.49 -3.12
N LEU A 194 8.93 -10.78 -3.00
CA LEU A 194 8.63 -11.66 -4.14
C LEU A 194 7.11 -11.89 -4.19
N ALA A 195 6.52 -11.85 -5.38
CA ALA A 195 5.09 -12.07 -5.56
C ALA A 195 4.77 -12.84 -6.85
N GLY A 196 3.58 -13.45 -6.91
CA GLY A 196 3.04 -14.06 -8.12
C GLY A 196 2.44 -13.04 -9.09
N THR A 197 1.36 -13.45 -9.73
CA THR A 197 0.59 -12.64 -10.69
C THR A 197 -0.34 -11.64 -10.00
N GLU A 198 -0.71 -10.57 -10.72
CA GLU A 198 -1.69 -9.56 -10.29
C GLU A 198 -1.39 -8.90 -8.94
N TYR A 199 -0.09 -8.69 -8.64
CA TYR A 199 0.31 -8.08 -7.39
C TYR A 199 -0.24 -6.65 -7.25
N GLY A 200 -0.95 -6.40 -6.16
CA GLY A 200 -1.58 -5.12 -5.85
C GLY A 200 -2.96 -4.92 -6.46
N SER A 201 -3.70 -5.98 -6.77
CA SER A 201 -5.06 -5.89 -7.32
C SER A 201 -6.09 -5.28 -6.33
N GLY A 202 -7.23 -4.83 -6.86
CA GLY A 202 -8.35 -4.33 -6.06
C GLY A 202 -8.37 -2.81 -5.90
N SER A 203 -8.89 -2.33 -4.76
CA SER A 203 -9.11 -0.89 -4.51
C SER A 203 -7.79 -0.12 -4.47
N SER A 204 -7.72 1.05 -5.10
CA SER A 204 -6.54 1.90 -5.02
C SER A 204 -6.34 2.40 -3.58
N ARG A 205 -5.25 1.97 -2.95
CA ARG A 205 -4.84 2.37 -1.60
C ARG A 205 -3.39 2.83 -1.63
N ASP A 206 -3.18 4.13 -1.45
CA ASP A 206 -1.84 4.73 -1.41
C ASP A 206 -0.94 4.10 -0.32
N TRP A 207 -1.54 3.75 0.82
CA TRP A 207 -0.86 3.09 1.94
C TRP A 207 -0.29 1.72 1.59
N ALA A 208 -0.78 1.03 0.56
CA ALA A 208 -0.15 -0.19 0.10
C ALA A 208 1.27 0.07 -0.44
N ALA A 209 1.51 1.22 -1.07
CA ALA A 209 2.86 1.61 -1.51
C ALA A 209 3.64 2.35 -0.42
N LYS A 210 2.99 3.29 0.30
CA LYS A 210 3.65 4.05 1.39
C LYS A 210 4.13 3.12 2.50
N GLY A 211 3.30 2.17 2.92
CA GLY A 211 3.64 1.16 3.91
C GLY A 211 4.82 0.31 3.47
N THR A 212 4.77 -0.22 2.24
CA THR A 212 5.85 -1.02 1.65
C THR A 212 7.18 -0.26 1.66
N ALA A 213 7.18 1.01 1.23
CA ALA A 213 8.37 1.86 1.23
C ALA A 213 8.89 2.15 2.65
N LEU A 214 7.99 2.46 3.60
CA LEU A 214 8.34 2.79 4.99
C LEU A 214 8.79 1.57 5.81
N LEU A 215 8.41 0.35 5.41
CA LEU A 215 9.02 -0.89 5.91
C LEU A 215 10.46 -1.09 5.38
N GLY A 216 10.94 -0.26 4.45
CA GLY A 216 12.31 -0.33 3.92
C GLY A 216 12.46 -1.18 2.67
N VAL A 217 11.36 -1.65 2.07
CA VAL A 217 11.38 -2.40 0.81
C VAL A 217 11.89 -1.49 -0.32
N LYS A 218 12.93 -1.95 -1.02
CA LYS A 218 13.58 -1.24 -2.14
C LYS A 218 13.09 -1.71 -3.50
N ALA A 219 12.69 -2.97 -3.61
CA ALA A 219 12.11 -3.52 -4.83
C ALA A 219 11.02 -4.55 -4.55
N VAL A 220 10.09 -4.68 -5.49
CA VAL A 220 9.13 -5.80 -5.55
C VAL A 220 9.39 -6.54 -6.85
N ILE A 221 9.60 -7.85 -6.80
CA ILE A 221 9.77 -8.72 -7.96
C ILE A 221 8.52 -9.60 -8.08
N ALA A 222 7.72 -9.38 -9.11
CA ALA A 222 6.44 -10.08 -9.31
C ALA A 222 6.33 -10.70 -10.71
N GLU A 223 5.42 -11.65 -10.91
CA GLU A 223 5.10 -12.14 -12.25
C GLU A 223 4.32 -11.11 -13.07
N SER A 224 3.42 -10.37 -12.40
CA SER A 224 2.73 -9.21 -12.98
C SER A 224 2.18 -8.29 -11.88
N PHE A 225 1.88 -7.04 -12.26
CA PHE A 225 1.34 -6.02 -11.36
C PHE A 225 0.00 -5.52 -11.86
N GLU A 226 -0.89 -5.14 -10.93
CA GLU A 226 -1.97 -4.23 -11.25
C GLU A 226 -1.41 -2.83 -11.56
N ARG A 227 -1.98 -2.16 -12.58
CA ARG A 227 -1.45 -0.94 -13.18
C ARG A 227 -1.31 0.21 -12.19
N ILE A 228 -2.34 0.46 -11.37
CA ILE A 228 -2.36 1.57 -10.40
C ILE A 228 -1.37 1.27 -9.27
N HIS A 229 -1.35 0.04 -8.76
CA HIS A 229 -0.42 -0.32 -7.69
C HIS A 229 1.05 -0.19 -8.13
N ARG A 230 1.39 -0.63 -9.34
CA ARG A 230 2.73 -0.44 -9.93
C ARG A 230 3.16 1.03 -9.92
N SER A 231 2.31 1.94 -10.40
CA SER A 231 2.61 3.37 -10.41
C SER A 231 2.74 3.94 -8.99
N ASN A 232 1.96 3.46 -8.03
CA ASN A 232 2.07 3.87 -6.63
C ASN A 232 3.41 3.45 -6.00
N LEU A 233 3.91 2.23 -6.30
CA LEU A 233 5.23 1.78 -5.84
C LEU A 233 6.34 2.72 -6.31
N ILE A 234 6.34 3.06 -7.60
CA ILE A 234 7.30 4.01 -8.19
C ILE A 234 7.18 5.38 -7.54
N GLY A 235 5.94 5.86 -7.33
CA GLY A 235 5.64 7.12 -6.65
C GLY A 235 6.19 7.18 -5.22
N MET A 236 6.46 6.04 -4.59
CA MET A 236 7.07 5.93 -3.26
C MET A 236 8.54 5.50 -3.30
N GLY A 237 9.17 5.45 -4.48
CA GLY A 237 10.58 5.09 -4.64
C GLY A 237 10.89 3.59 -4.53
N VAL A 238 9.87 2.72 -4.63
CA VAL A 238 10.04 1.26 -4.66
C VAL A 238 10.11 0.80 -6.11
N LEU A 239 11.14 0.01 -6.45
CA LEU A 239 11.37 -0.47 -7.82
C LEU A 239 10.46 -1.67 -8.16
N PRO A 240 9.49 -1.55 -9.08
CA PRO A 240 8.75 -2.71 -9.56
C PRO A 240 9.55 -3.44 -10.63
N LEU A 241 9.85 -4.71 -10.37
CA LEU A 241 10.53 -5.62 -11.26
C LEU A 241 9.60 -6.77 -11.62
N GLN A 242 9.62 -7.17 -12.88
CA GLN A 242 8.85 -8.31 -13.35
C GLN A 242 9.79 -9.45 -13.75
N PHE A 243 9.45 -10.68 -13.36
CA PHE A 243 10.19 -11.86 -13.83
C PHE A 243 10.19 -11.94 -15.38
N PRO A 244 11.19 -12.60 -15.99
CA PRO A 244 11.17 -12.91 -17.40
C PRO A 244 9.87 -13.62 -17.79
N LYS A 245 9.41 -13.43 -19.03
CA LYS A 245 8.18 -14.06 -19.51
C LYS A 245 8.23 -15.58 -19.33
N GLY A 246 7.26 -16.13 -18.60
CA GLY A 246 7.15 -17.57 -18.34
C GLY A 246 8.03 -18.07 -17.19
N GLN A 247 8.71 -17.18 -16.47
CA GLN A 247 9.45 -17.50 -15.26
C GLN A 247 8.79 -16.84 -14.05
N ASN A 248 9.00 -17.45 -12.90
CA ASN A 248 8.62 -16.99 -11.59
C ASN A 248 9.57 -17.50 -10.51
N ALA A 249 9.31 -17.14 -9.25
CA ALA A 249 10.14 -17.55 -8.12
C ALA A 249 10.35 -19.07 -8.07
N ASP A 250 9.29 -19.86 -8.26
CA ASP A 250 9.39 -21.31 -8.15
C ASP A 250 10.15 -21.95 -9.33
N SER A 251 9.92 -21.49 -10.56
CA SER A 251 10.63 -21.95 -11.76
C SER A 251 12.14 -21.66 -11.72
N LEU A 252 12.51 -20.60 -11.01
CA LEU A 252 13.90 -20.16 -10.81
C LEU A 252 14.53 -20.78 -9.56
N GLY A 253 13.77 -21.54 -8.77
CA GLY A 253 14.23 -22.15 -7.53
C GLY A 253 14.44 -21.16 -6.38
N LEU A 254 13.84 -19.96 -6.45
CA LEU A 254 13.94 -18.94 -5.40
C LEU A 254 13.08 -19.36 -4.19
N THR A 255 13.76 -19.67 -3.09
CA THR A 255 13.11 -20.06 -1.83
C THR A 255 12.68 -18.85 -1.01
N GLY A 256 13.31 -17.70 -1.22
CA GLY A 256 13.18 -16.49 -0.42
C GLY A 256 14.12 -16.44 0.78
N THR A 257 14.99 -17.44 0.95
CA THR A 257 16.03 -17.46 2.01
C THR A 257 17.35 -16.84 1.55
N GLU A 258 17.49 -16.61 0.26
CA GLU A 258 18.67 -16.04 -0.39
C GLU A 258 18.84 -14.55 -0.06
N THR A 259 20.03 -14.03 -0.32
CA THR A 259 20.23 -12.59 -0.49
C THR A 259 20.19 -12.21 -1.96
N PHE A 260 19.64 -11.03 -2.27
CA PHE A 260 19.43 -10.55 -3.63
C PHE A 260 20.31 -9.33 -3.94
N SER A 261 20.89 -9.33 -5.13
CA SER A 261 21.53 -8.15 -5.71
C SER A 261 20.86 -7.79 -7.03
N ILE A 262 20.49 -6.52 -7.20
CA ILE A 262 19.84 -5.95 -8.37
C ILE A 262 20.77 -4.88 -8.92
N THR A 263 21.37 -5.14 -10.08
CA THR A 263 22.38 -4.28 -10.70
C THR A 263 21.98 -3.76 -12.08
N GLY A 264 22.48 -2.58 -12.42
CA GLY A 264 22.21 -1.88 -13.68
C GLY A 264 21.12 -0.81 -13.60
N ILE A 265 20.45 -0.63 -12.46
CA ILE A 265 19.42 0.41 -12.31
C ILE A 265 20.04 1.82 -12.26
N GLU A 266 21.34 1.92 -11.93
CA GLU A 266 22.10 3.17 -11.98
C GLU A 266 22.14 3.85 -13.37
N GLU A 267 21.79 3.14 -14.45
CA GLU A 267 21.64 3.73 -15.80
C GLU A 267 20.62 4.90 -15.80
N LEU A 268 19.65 4.91 -14.87
CA LEU A 268 18.73 6.03 -14.67
C LEU A 268 19.41 7.36 -14.41
N ASN A 269 20.58 7.36 -13.77
CA ASN A 269 21.34 8.59 -13.51
C ASN A 269 21.87 9.24 -14.81
N GLN A 270 21.89 8.49 -15.91
CA GLN A 270 22.30 8.96 -17.23
C GLN A 270 21.11 9.39 -18.10
N GLY A 271 19.91 9.50 -17.52
CA GLY A 271 18.68 9.87 -18.23
C GLY A 271 18.08 8.75 -19.07
N ARG A 272 18.55 7.51 -18.92
CA ARG A 272 18.05 6.34 -19.65
C ARG A 272 17.39 5.37 -18.69
N THR A 273 16.19 4.90 -19.02
CA THR A 273 15.52 3.86 -18.23
C THR A 273 15.92 2.50 -18.80
N PRO A 274 16.65 1.66 -18.05
CA PRO A 274 17.01 0.32 -18.51
C PRO A 274 15.73 -0.51 -18.70
N ARG A 275 15.68 -1.32 -19.77
CA ARG A 275 14.53 -2.22 -20.01
C ARG A 275 14.52 -3.39 -19.03
N THR A 276 15.70 -3.86 -18.67
CA THR A 276 15.91 -4.96 -17.73
C THR A 276 17.06 -4.62 -16.79
N VAL A 277 17.06 -5.25 -15.62
CA VAL A 277 18.16 -5.22 -14.65
C VAL A 277 18.56 -6.64 -14.30
N ARG A 278 19.84 -6.80 -13.96
CA ARG A 278 20.42 -8.08 -13.56
C ARG A 278 20.05 -8.36 -12.12
N VAL A 279 19.34 -9.46 -11.87
CA VAL A 279 19.06 -9.96 -10.52
C VAL A 279 19.89 -11.21 -10.27
N SER A 280 20.68 -11.22 -9.20
CA SER A 280 21.46 -12.37 -8.77
C SER A 280 21.26 -12.67 -7.29
N THR A 281 21.52 -13.92 -6.91
CA THR A 281 21.43 -14.40 -5.54
C THR A 281 22.75 -15.00 -5.06
N ASP A 282 22.91 -15.12 -3.74
CA ASP A 282 24.04 -15.83 -3.12
C ASP A 282 24.03 -17.35 -3.34
N THR A 283 22.92 -17.92 -3.83
CA THR A 283 22.82 -19.33 -4.23
C THR A 283 23.17 -19.58 -5.70
N GLY A 284 23.49 -18.53 -6.46
CA GLY A 284 23.91 -18.61 -7.86
C GLY A 284 22.77 -18.52 -8.88
N VAL A 285 21.52 -18.32 -8.45
CA VAL A 285 20.41 -18.01 -9.37
C VAL A 285 20.60 -16.60 -9.92
N GLU A 286 20.53 -16.46 -11.24
CA GLU A 286 20.66 -15.18 -11.97
C GLU A 286 19.61 -15.09 -13.09
N PHE A 287 19.00 -13.92 -13.24
CA PHE A 287 18.04 -13.64 -14.31
C PHE A 287 17.94 -12.13 -14.60
N ASP A 288 17.49 -11.77 -15.80
CA ASP A 288 17.23 -10.38 -16.18
C ASP A 288 15.76 -10.03 -15.90
N ALA A 289 15.50 -9.27 -14.84
CA ALA A 289 14.16 -8.81 -14.51
C ALA A 289 13.77 -7.59 -15.35
N ILE A 290 12.53 -7.54 -15.83
CA ILE A 290 11.99 -6.41 -16.59
C ILE A 290 11.75 -5.24 -15.62
N VAL A 291 12.29 -4.08 -15.94
CA VAL A 291 12.06 -2.85 -15.16
C VAL A 291 10.70 -2.28 -15.56
N ARG A 292 9.79 -2.18 -14.60
CA ARG A 292 8.42 -1.71 -14.83
C ARG A 292 8.25 -0.22 -14.55
N ILE A 293 9.21 0.59 -14.99
CA ILE A 293 9.12 2.05 -15.09
C ILE A 293 8.74 2.35 -16.54
N ASP A 294 7.47 2.65 -16.76
CA ASP A 294 6.87 2.55 -18.10
C ASP A 294 6.85 3.92 -18.82
N THR A 295 7.12 5.02 -18.11
CA THR A 295 7.09 6.40 -18.67
C THR A 295 8.26 7.27 -18.17
N PRO A 296 8.65 8.31 -18.93
CA PRO A 296 9.66 9.27 -18.47
C PRO A 296 9.31 9.97 -17.15
N GLY A 297 8.03 10.32 -16.93
CA GLY A 297 7.60 10.93 -15.68
C GLY A 297 7.73 10.00 -14.47
N GLU A 298 7.49 8.71 -14.64
CA GLU A 298 7.74 7.70 -13.61
C GLU A 298 9.24 7.55 -13.32
N ALA A 299 10.09 7.62 -14.35
CA ALA A 299 11.54 7.63 -14.17
C ALA A 299 12.00 8.86 -13.36
N ASP A 300 11.41 10.03 -13.61
CA ASP A 300 11.69 11.25 -12.84
C ASP A 300 11.28 11.10 -11.37
N TYR A 301 10.10 10.53 -11.10
CA TYR A 301 9.66 10.27 -9.73
C TYR A 301 10.65 9.34 -9.01
N TYR A 302 11.06 8.25 -9.65
CA TYR A 302 12.00 7.30 -9.06
C TYR A 302 13.38 7.93 -8.78
N ARG A 303 13.93 8.70 -9.74
CA ARG A 303 15.21 9.43 -9.56
C ARG A 303 15.16 10.44 -8.41
N HIS A 304 13.99 10.97 -8.09
CA HIS A 304 13.80 11.89 -6.97
C HIS A 304 13.53 11.19 -5.63
N GLY A 305 13.46 9.85 -5.60
CA GLY A 305 13.10 9.06 -4.43
C GLY A 305 11.60 8.98 -4.17
N GLY A 306 10.77 9.47 -5.10
CA GLY A 306 9.31 9.48 -5.00
C GLY A 306 8.66 10.75 -5.57
N ILE A 307 7.35 10.67 -5.82
CA ILE A 307 6.55 11.78 -6.39
C ILE A 307 6.48 12.97 -5.43
N LEU A 308 6.41 12.73 -4.12
CA LEU A 308 6.31 13.79 -3.13
C LEU A 308 7.57 14.66 -3.12
N GLN A 309 8.73 14.01 -3.15
CA GLN A 309 10.05 14.65 -3.19
C GLN A 309 10.27 15.36 -4.53
N TYR A 310 9.83 14.76 -5.64
CA TYR A 310 9.85 15.40 -6.96
C TYR A 310 9.05 16.71 -6.97
N VAL A 311 7.79 16.67 -6.53
CA VAL A 311 6.90 17.84 -6.52
C VAL A 311 7.45 18.93 -5.62
N LEU A 312 7.91 18.60 -4.41
CA LEU A 312 8.48 19.60 -3.49
C LEU A 312 9.72 20.29 -4.08
N ARG A 313 10.65 19.53 -4.68
CA ARG A 313 11.83 20.13 -5.37
C ARG A 313 11.42 21.02 -6.53
N LYS A 314 10.39 20.64 -7.28
CA LYS A 314 9.87 21.45 -8.39
C LYS A 314 9.29 22.76 -7.90
N MET A 315 8.55 22.76 -6.79
CA MET A 315 7.99 23.97 -6.17
C MET A 315 9.07 24.90 -5.60
N LEU A 316 10.20 24.37 -5.14
CA LEU A 316 11.32 25.19 -4.65
C LEU A 316 12.11 25.88 -5.77
N ASN A 317 11.98 25.39 -7.01
CA ASN A 317 12.69 25.89 -8.18
C ASN A 317 11.76 26.62 -9.18
N SER A 318 10.47 26.75 -8.84
CA SER A 318 9.47 27.54 -9.57
C SER A 318 9.29 28.91 -8.94
#